data_AF-A0A413IHH8-F1
#
_entry.id   AF-A0A413IHH8-F1
#
_cell.length_a   1.000
_cell.length_b   1.000
_cell.length_c   1.000
_cell.angle_alpha   90.00
_cell.angle_beta   90.00
_cell.angle_gamma   90.00
#
_symmetry.space_group_name_H-M   'P 1'
#
loop_
_entity.id
_entity.type
_entity.pdbx_description
1 polymer ?
#
loop_
_entity_poly.entity_id
_entity_poly.type
_entity_poly.pdbx_seq_one_letter_code
_entity_poly.pdbx_strand_id
1 'polypeptide(L)'
;MKSHKINKILGLVAIGINVLFVFKSLYLLYVYNFTGILFLFMYPNWVLVINALLGIIGIYISILLFKNMIGIKLFLILTFVLWGIMIGKVLSDNFLIF
;
A
#
# COMPACT_ATOMS: atom_id res chain seq x y z
N MET A 1 -15.76 -12.63 22.43
CA MET A 1 -14.42 -13.25 22.20
C MET A 1 -14.10 -13.59 20.73
N LYS A 2 -15.07 -13.89 19.84
CA LYS A 2 -14.81 -14.22 18.41
C LYS A 2 -14.22 -13.05 17.59
N SER A 3 -14.68 -11.82 17.81
CA SER A 3 -14.25 -10.62 17.06
C SER A 3 -12.74 -10.34 17.18
N HIS A 4 -12.13 -10.53 18.36
CA HIS A 4 -10.71 -10.26 18.58
C HIS A 4 -9.76 -11.20 17.81
N LYS A 5 -10.17 -12.46 17.58
CA LYS A 5 -9.38 -13.39 16.77
C LYS A 5 -9.41 -13.00 15.29
N ILE A 6 -10.56 -12.54 14.80
CA ILE A 6 -10.75 -12.08 13.41
C ILE A 6 -9.90 -10.83 13.16
N ASN A 7 -9.91 -9.85 14.07
CA ASN A 7 -9.09 -8.64 13.93
C ASN A 7 -7.58 -8.95 13.86
N LYS A 8 -7.10 -9.92 14.64
CA LYS A 8 -5.70 -10.35 14.59
C LYS A 8 -5.33 -10.99 13.25
N ILE A 9 -6.18 -11.86 12.72
CA ILE A 9 -5.94 -12.49 11.42
C ILE A 9 -5.95 -11.44 10.30
N LEU A 10 -6.96 -10.57 10.29
CA LEU A 10 -7.06 -9.50 9.28
C LEU A 10 -5.90 -8.51 9.37
N GLY A 11 -5.51 -8.10 10.58
CA GLY A 11 -4.35 -7.25 10.80
C GLY A 11 -3.06 -7.90 10.30
N LEU A 12 -2.85 -9.19 10.56
CA LEU A 12 -1.67 -9.92 10.09
C LEU A 12 -1.60 -10.02 8.57
N VAL A 13 -2.72 -10.38 7.92
CA VAL A 13 -2.80 -10.44 6.45
C VAL A 13 -2.55 -9.06 5.85
N ALA A 14 -3.16 -8.02 6.42
CA ALA A 14 -2.98 -6.65 5.95
C ALA A 14 -1.53 -6.16 6.11
N ILE A 15 -0.83 -6.52 7.21
CA ILE A 15 0.60 -6.25 7.34
C ILE A 15 1.37 -6.90 6.18
N GLY A 16 1.14 -8.19 5.93
CA GLY A 16 1.84 -8.91 4.85
C GLY A 16 1.64 -8.28 3.48
N ILE A 17 0.40 -7.92 3.14
CA ILE A 17 0.08 -7.25 1.87
C ILE A 17 0.80 -5.90 1.77
N ASN A 18 0.74 -5.06 2.81
CA ASN A 18 1.39 -3.75 2.76
C ASN A 18 2.92 -3.86 2.72
N VAL A 19 3.53 -4.84 3.40
CA VAL A 19 4.98 -5.11 3.32
C VAL A 19 5.40 -5.48 1.90
N LEU A 20 4.68 -6.42 1.26
CA LEU A 20 4.93 -6.79 -0.14
C LEU A 20 4.78 -5.59 -1.08
N PHE A 21 3.82 -4.72 -0.80
CA PHE A 21 3.58 -3.52 -1.59
C PHE A 21 4.72 -2.49 -1.47
N VAL A 22 5.21 -2.23 -0.25
CA VAL A 22 6.39 -1.39 0.00
C VAL A 22 7.61 -1.98 -0.72
N PHE A 23 7.85 -3.27 -0.54
CA PHE A 23 8.98 -3.96 -1.16
C PHE A 23 8.95 -3.84 -2.69
N LYS A 24 7.79 -4.09 -3.31
CA LYS A 24 7.62 -3.96 -4.76
C LYS A 24 7.86 -2.52 -5.25
N SER A 25 7.37 -1.53 -4.51
CA SER A 25 7.53 -0.11 -4.86
C SER A 25 9.00 0.31 -4.81
N LEU A 26 9.73 -0.09 -3.77
CA LEU A 26 11.17 0.18 -3.62
C LEU A 26 12.00 -0.60 -4.65
N TYR A 27 11.63 -1.85 -4.93
CA TYR A 27 12.29 -2.67 -5.94
C TYR A 27 12.17 -2.03 -7.34
N LEU A 28 10.97 -1.60 -7.72
CA LEU A 28 10.77 -0.89 -8.99
C LEU A 28 11.56 0.42 -9.03
N LEU A 29 11.57 1.19 -7.93
CA LEU A 29 12.35 2.42 -7.85
C LEU A 29 13.85 2.14 -8.05
N TYR A 30 14.37 1.08 -7.43
CA TYR A 30 15.76 0.69 -7.60
C TYR A 30 16.05 0.29 -9.05
N VAL A 31 15.24 -0.61 -9.59
CA VAL A 31 15.41 -1.16 -10.93
C VAL A 31 15.30 -0.07 -12.00
N TYR A 32 14.38 0.87 -11.88
CA TYR A 32 14.21 1.97 -12.85
C TYR A 32 15.38 2.95 -12.89
N ASN A 33 16.09 3.14 -11.79
CA ASN A 33 17.15 4.15 -11.69
C ASN A 33 18.56 3.55 -11.77
N PHE A 34 18.73 2.27 -11.43
CA PHE A 34 20.06 1.64 -11.29
C PHE A 34 20.26 0.43 -12.19
N THR A 35 19.21 -0.07 -12.84
CA THR A 35 19.34 -1.18 -13.79
C THR A 35 18.82 -0.74 -15.16
N GLY A 36 19.57 -1.02 -16.23
CA GLY A 36 19.19 -0.65 -17.60
C GLY A 36 18.03 -1.48 -18.17
N ILE A 37 17.14 -2.01 -17.32
CA ILE A 37 16.03 -2.85 -17.71
C ILE A 37 14.93 -1.96 -18.30
N LEU A 38 14.52 -2.23 -19.53
CA LEU A 38 13.44 -1.52 -20.21
C LEU A 38 12.08 -2.11 -19.83
N PHE A 39 11.19 -1.26 -19.33
CA PHE A 39 9.83 -1.62 -18.95
C PHE A 39 8.83 -1.16 -20.02
N LEU A 40 7.88 -2.03 -20.36
CA LEU A 40 6.79 -1.67 -21.28
C LEU A 40 5.91 -0.54 -20.72
N PHE A 41 5.73 -0.51 -19.40
CA PHE A 41 5.03 0.55 -18.67
C PHE A 41 5.84 0.93 -17.43
N MET A 42 6.23 2.20 -17.35
CA MET A 42 7.06 2.72 -16.28
C MET A 42 6.29 3.74 -15.46
N TYR A 43 6.03 3.42 -14.19
CA TYR A 43 5.48 4.39 -13.25
C TYR A 43 6.52 5.48 -12.95
N PRO A 44 6.10 6.75 -12.85
CA PRO A 44 7.00 7.81 -12.43
C PRO A 44 7.63 7.52 -11.06
N ASN A 45 8.91 7.84 -10.88
CA ASN A 45 9.63 7.60 -9.62
C ASN A 45 8.92 8.21 -8.40
N TRP A 46 8.36 9.41 -8.55
CA TRP A 46 7.64 10.09 -7.47
C TRP A 46 6.36 9.34 -7.05
N VAL A 47 5.69 8.64 -7.97
CA VAL A 47 4.54 7.78 -7.68
C VAL A 47 4.97 6.58 -6.84
N LEU A 48 6.10 5.95 -7.20
CA LEU A 48 6.65 4.81 -6.46
C LEU A 48 7.05 5.20 -5.03
N VAL A 49 7.64 6.38 -4.83
CA VAL A 49 7.97 6.90 -3.49
C VAL A 49 6.69 7.08 -2.66
N ILE A 50 5.65 7.68 -3.24
CA ILE A 50 4.38 7.89 -2.54
C ILE A 50 3.70 6.55 -2.22
N ASN A 51 3.75 5.58 -3.13
CA ASN A 51 3.22 4.24 -2.90
C ASN A 51 3.97 3.53 -1.76
N ALA A 52 5.29 3.66 -1.69
CA ALA A 52 6.07 3.13 -0.57
C ALA A 52 5.68 3.79 0.77
N LEU A 53 5.50 5.12 0.80
CA LEU A 53 5.05 5.84 2.00
C LEU A 53 3.65 5.39 2.45
N LEU A 54 2.71 5.30 1.50
CA LEU A 54 1.35 4.84 1.77
C LEU A 54 1.33 3.38 2.27
N GLY A 55 2.19 2.51 1.73
CA GLY A 55 2.37 1.15 2.22
C GLY A 55 2.87 1.12 3.67
N ILE A 56 3.84 1.97 4.03
CA ILE A 56 4.33 2.09 5.43
C ILE A 56 3.19 2.54 6.36
N ILE A 57 2.38 3.52 5.95
CA ILE A 57 1.20 3.97 6.71
C ILE A 57 0.20 2.82 6.86
N GLY A 58 -0.03 2.04 5.81
CA GLY A 58 -0.88 0.85 5.83
C GLY A 58 -0.39 -0.23 6.80
N ILE A 59 0.92 -0.47 6.88
CA ILE A 59 1.53 -1.37 7.89
C ILE A 59 1.21 -0.87 9.30
N TYR A 60 1.42 0.43 9.56
CA TYR A 60 1.15 1.01 10.88
C TYR A 60 -0.30 0.82 11.31
N ILE A 61 -1.25 1.14 10.44
CA ILE A 61 -2.69 0.97 10.71
C ILE A 61 -3.04 -0.50 10.94
N SER A 62 -2.43 -1.42 10.17
CA SER A 62 -2.64 -2.85 10.32
C SER A 62 -2.10 -3.40 11.66
N ILE A 63 -0.98 -2.86 12.15
CA ILE A 63 -0.45 -3.15 13.48
C ILE A 63 -1.41 -2.65 14.57
N LEU A 64 -1.97 -1.45 14.41
CA LEU A 64 -2.98 -0.92 15.34
C LEU A 64 -4.22 -1.82 15.41
N LEU A 65 -4.68 -2.37 14.28
CA LEU A 65 -5.77 -3.35 14.26
C LEU A 65 -5.36 -4.66 14.94
N PHE A 66 -4.15 -5.16 14.67
CA PHE A 66 -3.63 -6.39 15.27
C PHE A 66 -3.57 -6.31 16.81
N LYS A 67 -3.18 -5.13 17.33
CA LYS A 67 -3.19 -4.83 18.77
C LYS A 67 -4.60 -4.56 19.32
N ASN A 68 -5.65 -4.62 18.51
CA ASN A 68 -7.03 -4.24 18.83
C ASN A 68 -7.16 -2.79 19.36
N MET A 69 -6.24 -1.89 19.01
CA MET A 69 -6.28 -0.49 19.42
C MET A 69 -7.33 0.31 18.62
N ILE A 70 -7.63 -0.15 17.41
CA ILE A 70 -8.67 0.42 16.54
C ILE A 70 -9.73 -0.64 16.22
N GLY A 71 -10.98 -0.18 16.03
CA GLY A 71 -12.07 -1.04 15.60
C GLY A 71 -12.00 -1.40 14.12
N ILE A 72 -12.57 -2.55 13.75
CA ILE A 72 -12.61 -3.04 12.35
C ILE A 72 -13.24 -2.04 11.38
N LYS A 73 -14.26 -1.28 11.82
CA LYS A 73 -14.92 -0.25 11.00
C LYS A 73 -13.96 0.87 10.60
N LEU A 74 -13.18 1.37 11.57
CA LEU A 74 -12.19 2.42 11.34
C LEU A 74 -11.08 1.91 10.40
N PHE A 75 -10.61 0.68 10.62
CA PHE A 75 -9.62 0.04 9.75
C PHE A 75 -10.11 -0.06 8.31
N LEU A 76 -11.35 -0.48 8.08
CA LEU A 76 -11.93 -0.59 6.74
C LEU A 76 -12.02 0.77 6.05
N ILE A 77 -12.46 1.81 6.75
CA ILE A 77 -12.52 3.18 6.20
C ILE A 77 -11.12 3.67 5.83
N LEU A 78 -10.14 3.55 6.74
CA LEU A 78 -8.77 3.97 6.49
C LEU A 78 -8.13 3.22 5.32
N THR A 79 -8.34 1.91 5.25
CA THR A 79 -7.82 1.09 4.15
C THR A 79 -8.48 1.48 2.84
N PHE A 80 -9.79 1.69 2.82
CA PHE A 80 -10.51 2.12 1.62
C PHE A 80 -10.02 3.49 1.11
N VAL A 81 -9.81 4.45 2.02
CA VAL A 81 -9.27 5.78 1.67
C VAL A 81 -7.86 5.67 1.10
N LEU A 82 -6.98 4.90 1.75
CA LEU A 82 -5.60 4.70 1.27
C LEU A 82 -5.56 4.08 -0.12
N TRP A 83 -6.38 3.05 -0.37
CA TRP A 83 -6.46 2.39 -1.67
C TRP A 83 -7.12 3.29 -2.73
N GLY A 84 -8.13 4.08 -2.35
CA GLY A 84 -8.77 5.06 -3.24
C GLY A 84 -7.80 6.13 -3.72
N ILE A 85 -6.93 6.64 -2.83
CA ILE A 85 -5.88 7.60 -3.20
C ILE A 85 -4.91 6.97 -4.22
N MET A 86 -4.53 5.70 -4.04
CA MET A 86 -3.64 5.01 -4.98
C MET A 86 -4.29 4.83 -6.36
N ILE A 87 -5.53 4.34 -6.41
CA ILE A 87 -6.24 4.11 -7.67
C ILE A 87 -6.47 5.44 -8.41
N GLY A 88 -6.87 6.49 -7.68
CA GLY A 88 -7.04 7.83 -8.26
C GLY A 88 -5.76 8.38 -8.87
N LYS A 89 -4.61 8.14 -8.23
CA LYS A 89 -3.31 8.54 -8.78
C LYS A 89 -2.93 7.78 -10.04
N VAL A 90 -3.04 6.45 -10.01
CA VAL A 90 -2.75 5.61 -11.18
C VAL A 90 -3.64 6.00 -12.36
N LEU A 91 -4.92 6.28 -12.11
CA LEU A 91 -5.85 6.71 -13.15
C LEU A 91 -5.48 8.09 -13.71
N SER A 92 -5.13 9.04 -12.84
CA SER A 92 -4.69 10.39 -13.23
C SER A 92 -3.39 10.37 -14.03
N ASP A 93 -2.42 9.56 -13.62
CA ASP A 93 -1.12 9.47 -14.29
C ASP A 93 -1.23 8.79 -15.66
N ASN A 94 -2.12 7.81 -15.81
CA ASN A 94 -2.42 7.20 -17.11
C ASN A 94 -3.18 8.14 -18.06
N PHE A 95 -3.97 9.08 -17.53
CA PHE A 95 -4.71 10.05 -18.35
C PHE A 95 -3.80 11.19 -18.87
N LEU A 96 -2.71 11.50 -18.17
CA LEU A 96 -1.70 12.48 -18.60
C LEU A 96 -0.75 11.98 -19.70
N ILE A 97 -0.88 10.72 -20.12
CA ILE A 97 -0.07 10.08 -21.18
C ILE A 97 -0.82 10.09 -22.53
N PHE A 98 -2.05 10.64 -22.59
CA PHE A 98 -2.81 10.85 -23.83
C PHE A 98 -2.95 12.34 -24.18
#